data_AF-A0A9D7KEE5-F1
#
_entry.id   AF-A0A9D7KEE5-F1
#
_cell.length_a   1.000
_cell.length_b   1.000
_cell.length_c   1.000
_cell.angle_alpha   90.00
_cell.angle_beta   90.00
_cell.angle_gamma   90.00
#
_symmetry.space_group_name_H-M   'P 1'
#
loop_
_entity.id
_entity.type
_entity.pdbx_description
1 polymer ?
#
loop_
_entity_poly.entity_id
_entity_poly.type
_entity_poly.pdbx_seq_one_letter_code
_entity_poly.pdbx_strand_id
1 'polypeptide(L)'
;MMKLSPRCLALWRRVLEALPNAVLAFSPHNIETKASYLQRLKAAGIAATRVVFIPPGKDEAHNQARYTLVDMVLDTLPFGGVNGTLEALDMGVPVVTLCGERHGERTGFSILTNLGVTETIASNEQEFIDIAKRLANDQTFYASVKDAIRRGLADSPLVNMDDHVRHLEEAYRQALLQKGIVTSR
;
A
#
# COMPACT_ATOMS: atom_id res chain seq x y z
N MET A 1 16.73 -5.65 2.93
CA MET A 1 15.92 -4.68 2.17
C MET A 1 15.21 -5.40 1.01
N MET A 2 14.22 -6.24 1.34
CA MET A 2 13.73 -7.31 0.44
C MET A 2 12.64 -6.87 -0.55
N LYS A 3 11.88 -5.80 -0.24
CA LYS A 3 10.74 -5.36 -1.07
C LYS A 3 11.08 -4.41 -2.22
N LEU A 4 12.24 -3.74 -2.20
CA LEU A 4 12.68 -2.87 -3.30
C LEU A 4 13.39 -3.68 -4.39
N SER A 5 12.58 -4.45 -5.13
CA SER A 5 13.05 -5.22 -6.28
C SER A 5 13.43 -4.30 -7.46
N PRO A 6 14.30 -4.75 -8.40
CA PRO A 6 14.60 -3.97 -9.61
C PRO A 6 13.35 -3.58 -10.41
N ARG A 7 12.36 -4.48 -10.50
CA ARG A 7 11.07 -4.21 -11.17
C ARG A 7 10.29 -3.09 -10.47
N CYS A 8 10.21 -3.14 -9.14
CA CYS A 8 9.54 -2.10 -8.35
C CYS A 8 10.19 -0.73 -8.58
N LEU A 9 11.52 -0.66 -8.51
CA LEU A 9 12.25 0.59 -8.69
C LEU A 9 12.17 1.11 -10.13
N ALA A 10 12.17 0.23 -11.14
CA ALA A 10 11.96 0.63 -12.52
C ALA A 10 10.57 1.25 -12.75
N LEU A 11 9.53 0.67 -12.14
CA LEU A 11 8.18 1.24 -12.20
C LEU A 11 8.11 2.60 -11.49
N TRP A 12 8.66 2.72 -10.28
CA TRP A 12 8.67 4.00 -9.56
C TRP A 12 9.52 5.07 -10.26
N ARG A 13 10.59 4.68 -10.98
CA ARG A 13 11.32 5.62 -11.83
C ARG A 13 10.43 6.19 -12.92
N ARG A 14 9.63 5.36 -13.60
CA ARG A 14 8.66 5.82 -14.62
C ARG A 14 7.60 6.76 -14.03
N VAL A 15 7.19 6.52 -12.77
CA VAL A 15 6.32 7.48 -12.04
C VAL A 15 7.02 8.82 -11.85
N LEU A 16 8.28 8.84 -11.40
CA LEU A 16 9.06 10.07 -11.23
C LEU A 16 9.37 10.81 -12.54
N GLU A 17 9.53 10.08 -13.64
CA GLU A 17 9.68 10.64 -14.99
C GLU A 17 8.38 11.35 -15.42
N ALA A 18 7.22 10.78 -15.11
CA ALA A 18 5.92 11.37 -15.41
C ALA A 18 5.52 12.51 -14.47
N LEU A 19 6.14 12.59 -13.28
CA LEU A 19 5.91 13.63 -12.27
C LEU A 19 7.23 14.34 -11.94
N PRO A 20 7.68 15.32 -12.75
CA PRO A 20 9.03 15.87 -12.67
C PRO A 20 9.37 16.55 -11.34
N ASN A 21 8.36 17.00 -10.58
CA ASN A 21 8.53 17.65 -9.28
C ASN A 21 8.35 16.71 -8.08
N ALA A 22 7.93 15.45 -8.30
CA ALA A 22 7.70 14.51 -7.20
C ALA A 22 9.01 14.00 -6.59
N VAL A 23 9.01 13.63 -5.32
CA VAL A 23 10.14 12.96 -4.66
C VAL A 23 9.68 11.63 -4.08
N LEU A 24 10.58 10.66 -3.97
CA LEU A 24 10.32 9.42 -3.23
C LEU A 24 10.72 9.60 -1.77
N ALA A 25 9.76 9.43 -0.88
CA ALA A 25 9.99 9.44 0.55
C ALA A 25 10.22 8.01 1.08
N PHE A 26 11.24 7.82 1.90
CA PHE A 26 11.52 6.57 2.60
C PHE A 26 11.66 6.81 4.10
N SER A 27 11.19 5.87 4.92
CA SER A 27 11.33 5.90 6.38
C SER A 27 12.00 4.63 6.92
N PRO A 28 13.32 4.42 6.67
CA PRO A 28 14.01 3.25 7.19
C PRO A 28 14.08 3.27 8.73
N HIS A 29 13.83 2.12 9.37
CA HIS A 29 13.94 1.99 10.83
C HIS A 29 15.37 2.20 11.35
N ASN A 30 16.39 1.75 10.61
CA ASN A 30 17.79 2.00 10.92
C ASN A 30 18.37 3.03 9.95
N ILE A 31 18.82 4.17 10.49
CA ILE A 31 19.41 5.28 9.74
C ILE A 31 20.67 4.89 8.96
N GLU A 32 21.43 3.90 9.43
CA GLU A 32 22.64 3.38 8.77
C GLU A 32 22.30 2.73 7.42
N THR A 33 21.05 2.30 7.23
CA THR A 33 20.63 1.69 5.96
C THR A 33 20.44 2.70 4.83
N LYS A 34 20.43 4.02 5.12
CA LYS A 34 20.25 5.08 4.11
C LYS A 34 21.22 4.95 2.92
N ALA A 35 22.48 4.63 3.17
CA ALA A 35 23.47 4.42 2.11
C ALA A 35 23.06 3.27 1.16
N SER A 36 22.51 2.18 1.70
CA SER A 36 22.03 1.05 0.90
C SER A 36 20.81 1.41 0.05
N TYR A 37 19.89 2.24 0.58
CA TYR A 37 18.76 2.77 -0.20
C TYR A 37 19.27 3.58 -1.39
N LEU A 38 20.15 4.56 -1.14
CA LEU A 38 20.71 5.42 -2.19
C LEU A 38 21.46 4.62 -3.25
N GLN A 39 22.25 3.61 -2.85
CA GLN A 39 22.96 2.75 -3.79
C GLN A 39 21.99 1.97 -4.71
N ARG A 40 20.91 1.40 -4.15
CA ARG A 40 19.90 0.67 -4.92
C ARG A 40 19.11 1.59 -5.86
N LEU A 41 18.73 2.77 -5.38
CA LEU A 41 18.02 3.77 -6.17
C LEU A 41 18.88 4.29 -7.32
N LYS A 42 20.17 4.56 -7.06
CA LYS A 42 21.14 4.91 -8.10
C LYS A 42 21.26 3.83 -9.16
N ALA A 43 21.34 2.56 -8.76
CA ALA A 43 21.40 1.43 -9.70
C ALA A 43 20.13 1.29 -10.55
N ALA A 44 18.98 1.75 -10.07
CA ALA A 44 17.73 1.82 -10.83
C ALA A 44 17.61 3.07 -11.72
N GLY A 45 18.55 4.03 -11.62
CA GLY A 45 18.49 5.31 -12.35
C GLY A 45 17.66 6.39 -11.67
N ILE A 46 17.38 6.27 -10.36
CA ILE A 46 16.69 7.30 -9.58
C ILE A 46 17.74 8.20 -8.93
N ALA A 47 17.71 9.49 -9.27
CA ALA A 47 18.64 10.48 -8.75
C ALA A 47 18.43 10.72 -7.25
N ALA A 48 19.53 10.85 -6.49
CA ALA A 48 19.48 11.10 -5.05
C ALA A 48 18.76 12.41 -4.67
N THR A 49 18.77 13.40 -5.57
CA THR A 49 18.02 14.66 -5.41
C THR A 49 16.50 14.49 -5.45
N ARG A 50 16.01 13.35 -5.92
CA ARG A 50 14.59 12.99 -5.96
C ARG A 50 14.19 12.07 -4.79
N VAL A 51 15.03 11.97 -3.76
CA VAL A 51 14.84 11.05 -2.63
C VAL A 51 14.91 11.83 -1.32
N VAL A 52 13.91 11.64 -0.47
CA VAL A 52 13.87 12.20 0.88
C VAL A 52 13.74 11.09 1.92
N PHE A 53 14.36 11.30 3.09
CA PHE A 53 14.26 10.34 4.19
C PHE A 53 13.50 10.96 5.34
N ILE A 54 12.34 10.39 5.65
CA ILE A 54 11.54 10.75 6.81
C ILE A 54 12.12 10.00 8.03
N PRO A 55 12.48 10.70 9.13
CA PRO A 55 13.01 10.05 10.32
C PRO A 55 12.01 9.05 10.94
N PRO A 56 12.50 8.03 11.67
CA PRO A 56 11.63 7.18 12.46
C PRO A 56 10.84 8.00 13.49
N GLY A 57 9.58 7.62 13.75
CA GLY A 57 8.81 8.19 14.84
C GLY A 57 9.37 7.73 16.19
N LYS A 58 9.17 8.54 17.24
CA LYS A 58 9.61 8.21 18.61
C LYS A 58 8.67 7.22 19.33
N ASP A 59 7.45 7.08 18.82
CA ASP A 59 6.40 6.20 19.31
C ASP A 59 5.45 5.85 18.14
N GLU A 60 4.42 5.05 18.41
CA GLU A 60 3.47 4.58 17.40
C GLU A 60 2.65 5.70 16.75
N ALA A 61 2.16 6.65 17.56
CA ALA A 61 1.41 7.78 17.04
C ALA A 61 2.25 8.64 16.08
N HIS A 62 3.52 8.88 16.43
CA HIS A 62 4.45 9.56 15.52
C HIS A 62 4.77 8.71 14.31
N ASN A 63 4.86 7.38 14.45
CA ASN A 63 5.09 6.50 13.33
C ASN A 63 3.97 6.58 12.29
N GLN A 64 2.72 6.59 12.73
CA GLN A 64 1.55 6.77 11.87
C GLN A 64 1.47 8.17 11.29
N ALA A 65 1.66 9.21 12.11
CA ALA A 65 1.56 10.61 11.66
C ALA A 65 2.49 10.96 10.49
N ARG A 66 3.61 10.25 10.30
CA ARG A 66 4.51 10.45 9.14
C ARG A 66 3.84 10.24 7.79
N TYR A 67 2.81 9.41 7.68
CA TYR A 67 2.10 9.25 6.41
C TYR A 67 1.45 10.57 5.96
N THR A 68 1.10 11.48 6.89
CA THR A 68 0.58 12.81 6.54
C THR A 68 1.58 13.72 5.83
N LEU A 69 2.87 13.35 5.80
CA LEU A 69 3.93 14.06 5.10
C LEU A 69 4.05 13.66 3.62
N VAL A 70 3.28 12.67 3.17
CA VAL A 70 3.29 12.22 1.77
C VAL A 70 1.91 12.35 1.15
N ASP A 71 1.88 12.63 -0.16
CA ASP A 71 0.62 12.79 -0.89
C ASP A 71 -0.05 11.44 -1.17
N MET A 72 0.75 10.41 -1.43
CA MET A 72 0.30 9.04 -1.71
C MET A 72 1.39 8.02 -1.37
N VAL A 73 0.99 6.76 -1.17
CA VAL A 73 1.90 5.62 -1.05
C VAL A 73 1.87 4.81 -2.34
N LEU A 74 3.07 4.49 -2.85
CA LEU A 74 3.23 3.53 -3.93
C LEU A 74 3.48 2.15 -3.33
N ASP A 75 2.58 1.20 -3.60
CA ASP A 75 2.74 -0.16 -3.13
C ASP A 75 3.96 -0.84 -3.78
N THR A 76 4.60 -1.76 -3.07
CA THR A 76 5.77 -2.48 -3.56
C THR A 76 5.37 -3.73 -4.34
N LEU A 77 6.20 -4.13 -5.32
CA LEU A 77 6.01 -5.36 -6.09
C LEU A 77 7.29 -6.21 -6.17
N PRO A 78 7.19 -7.55 -6.24
CA PRO A 78 5.95 -8.34 -6.29
C PRO A 78 5.22 -8.40 -4.94
N PHE A 79 5.91 -8.26 -3.82
CA PHE A 79 5.26 -8.37 -2.51
C PHE A 79 4.65 -7.05 -2.06
N GLY A 80 3.31 -6.99 -2.07
CA GLY A 80 2.54 -5.85 -1.61
C GLY A 80 2.73 -5.53 -0.12
N GLY A 81 2.33 -4.33 0.25
CA GLY A 81 2.19 -3.85 1.62
C GLY A 81 1.00 -4.51 2.32
N VAL A 82 1.10 -4.60 3.64
CA VAL A 82 -0.01 -4.99 4.52
C VAL A 82 -0.17 -3.87 5.55
N ASN A 83 0.65 -3.88 6.62
CA ASN A 83 0.58 -2.86 7.66
C ASN A 83 0.82 -1.45 7.11
N GLY A 84 1.87 -1.25 6.31
CA GLY A 84 2.13 0.07 5.73
C GLY A 84 1.02 0.57 4.79
N THR A 85 0.25 -0.35 4.19
CA THR A 85 -0.95 0.00 3.40
C THR A 85 -2.07 0.44 4.34
N LEU A 86 -2.36 -0.35 5.39
CA LEU A 86 -3.40 -0.03 6.37
C LEU A 86 -3.09 1.26 7.15
N GLU A 87 -1.85 1.46 7.58
CA GLU A 87 -1.40 2.68 8.28
C GLU A 87 -1.54 3.92 7.40
N ALA A 88 -1.19 3.83 6.11
CA ALA A 88 -1.39 4.94 5.18
C ALA A 88 -2.88 5.28 5.03
N LEU A 89 -3.71 4.25 4.86
CA LEU A 89 -5.15 4.41 4.71
C LEU A 89 -5.78 5.01 5.98
N ASP A 90 -5.36 4.56 7.17
CA ASP A 90 -5.83 5.08 8.47
C ASP A 90 -5.53 6.59 8.63
N MET A 91 -4.41 7.04 8.05
CA MET A 91 -4.07 8.47 7.96
C MET A 91 -4.75 9.21 6.78
N GLY A 92 -5.65 8.56 6.06
CA GLY A 92 -6.37 9.10 4.91
C GLY A 92 -5.50 9.33 3.68
N VAL A 93 -4.37 8.62 3.57
CA VAL A 93 -3.42 8.75 2.46
C VAL A 93 -3.72 7.69 1.39
N PRO A 94 -3.95 8.09 0.12
CA PRO A 94 -4.16 7.16 -0.97
C PRO A 94 -3.00 6.18 -1.17
N VAL A 95 -3.33 4.92 -1.48
CA VAL A 95 -2.36 3.88 -1.84
C VAL A 95 -2.61 3.46 -3.29
N VAL A 96 -1.57 3.50 -4.12
CA VAL A 96 -1.59 2.96 -5.49
C VAL A 96 -1.00 1.56 -5.47
N THR A 97 -1.77 0.55 -5.90
CA THR A 97 -1.31 -0.85 -5.97
C THR A 97 -1.39 -1.39 -7.38
N LEU A 98 -0.57 -2.39 -7.71
CA LEU A 98 -0.64 -3.15 -8.96
C LEU A 98 -1.08 -4.57 -8.64
N CYS A 99 -2.26 -4.96 -9.13
CA CYS A 99 -2.78 -6.30 -8.91
C CYS A 99 -1.98 -7.33 -9.71
N GLY A 100 -1.24 -8.20 -9.01
CA GLY A 100 -0.55 -9.33 -9.65
C GLY A 100 -1.32 -10.65 -9.61
N GLU A 101 -0.68 -11.71 -10.07
CA GLU A 101 -1.29 -13.05 -10.17
C GLU A 101 -1.12 -13.86 -8.89
N ARG A 102 0.00 -13.66 -8.18
CA ARG A 102 0.34 -14.47 -7.00
C ARG A 102 -0.25 -13.86 -5.74
N HIS A 103 -0.53 -14.69 -4.74
CA HIS A 103 -1.12 -14.26 -3.47
C HIS A 103 -0.41 -13.02 -2.85
N GLY A 104 0.93 -13.04 -2.79
CA GLY A 104 1.71 -11.91 -2.23
C GLY A 104 1.64 -10.61 -3.03
N GLU A 105 1.17 -10.65 -4.28
CA GLU A 105 0.98 -9.50 -5.18
C GLU A 105 -0.46 -8.96 -5.13
N ARG A 106 -1.32 -9.56 -4.30
CA ARG A 106 -2.76 -9.27 -4.23
C ARG A 106 -3.18 -8.70 -2.88
N THR A 107 -2.26 -8.47 -1.94
CA THR A 107 -2.61 -7.94 -0.62
C THR A 107 -3.17 -6.52 -0.71
N GLY A 108 -2.46 -5.60 -1.38
CA GLY A 108 -2.95 -4.23 -1.61
C GLY A 108 -4.29 -4.22 -2.36
N PHE A 109 -4.43 -5.05 -3.39
CA PHE A 109 -5.69 -5.28 -4.10
C PHE A 109 -6.83 -5.68 -3.16
N SER A 110 -6.60 -6.69 -2.29
CA SER A 110 -7.61 -7.20 -1.36
C SER A 110 -8.04 -6.14 -0.36
N ILE A 111 -7.08 -5.40 0.22
CA ILE A 111 -7.35 -4.33 1.19
C ILE A 111 -8.19 -3.24 0.54
N LEU A 112 -7.74 -2.70 -0.60
CA LEU A 112 -8.43 -1.60 -1.28
C LEU A 112 -9.82 -2.00 -1.80
N THR A 113 -9.98 -3.25 -2.27
CA THR A 113 -11.28 -3.77 -2.69
C THR A 113 -12.26 -3.85 -1.53
N ASN A 114 -11.83 -4.40 -0.39
CA ASN A 114 -12.69 -4.50 0.79
C ASN A 114 -12.99 -3.13 1.41
N LEU A 115 -12.06 -2.17 1.30
CA LEU A 115 -12.29 -0.79 1.72
C LEU A 115 -13.25 -0.02 0.79
N GLY A 116 -13.45 -0.49 -0.45
CA GLY A 116 -14.25 0.18 -1.47
C GLY A 116 -13.51 1.29 -2.24
N VAL A 117 -12.17 1.25 -2.28
CA VAL A 117 -11.31 2.24 -2.94
C VAL A 117 -10.62 1.59 -4.15
N THR A 118 -11.43 1.22 -5.15
CA THR A 118 -10.95 0.42 -6.29
C THR A 118 -10.26 1.25 -7.37
N GLU A 119 -10.45 2.56 -7.36
CA GLU A 119 -9.95 3.51 -8.35
C GLU A 119 -8.43 3.71 -8.29
N THR A 120 -7.77 3.24 -7.22
CA THR A 120 -6.32 3.26 -7.06
C THR A 120 -5.67 1.88 -7.25
N ILE A 121 -6.42 0.92 -7.80
CA ILE A 121 -5.95 -0.41 -8.18
C ILE A 121 -5.63 -0.43 -9.67
N ALA A 122 -4.35 -0.58 -10.00
CA ALA A 122 -3.90 -0.76 -11.37
C ALA A 122 -3.99 -2.22 -11.81
N SER A 123 -4.38 -2.45 -13.07
CA SER A 123 -4.31 -3.77 -13.72
C SER A 123 -2.97 -4.01 -14.44
N ASN A 124 -2.22 -2.95 -14.73
CA ASN A 124 -0.94 -3.00 -15.42
C ASN A 124 -0.04 -1.81 -15.01
N GLU A 125 1.23 -1.87 -15.42
CA GLU A 125 2.22 -0.84 -15.05
C GLU A 125 1.89 0.56 -15.59
N GLN A 126 1.21 0.66 -16.74
CA GLN A 126 0.85 1.97 -17.30
C GLN A 126 -0.28 2.61 -16.49
N GLU A 127 -1.32 1.84 -16.14
CA GLU A 127 -2.37 2.30 -15.22
C GLU A 127 -1.83 2.71 -13.85
N PHE A 128 -0.83 1.99 -13.32
CA PHE A 128 -0.19 2.37 -12.06
C PHE A 128 0.41 3.78 -12.13
N ILE A 129 1.07 4.09 -13.25
CA ILE A 129 1.65 5.42 -13.50
C ILE A 129 0.54 6.45 -13.68
N ASP A 130 -0.51 6.14 -14.44
CA ASP A 130 -1.60 7.08 -14.72
C ASP A 130 -2.44 7.38 -13.47
N ILE A 131 -2.67 6.41 -12.60
CA ILE A 131 -3.30 6.62 -11.28
C ILE A 131 -2.44 7.54 -10.42
N ALA A 132 -1.13 7.27 -10.32
CA ALA A 132 -0.22 8.12 -9.54
C ALA A 132 -0.21 9.57 -10.08
N LYS A 133 -0.18 9.73 -11.41
CA LYS A 133 -0.28 11.06 -12.05
C LYS A 133 -1.60 11.75 -11.74
N ARG A 134 -2.71 11.00 -11.79
CA ARG A 134 -4.04 11.54 -11.54
C ARG A 134 -4.18 11.99 -10.08
N LEU A 135 -3.74 11.17 -9.12
CA LEU A 135 -3.68 11.57 -7.71
C LEU A 135 -2.85 12.84 -7.48
N ALA A 136 -1.75 13.02 -8.22
CA ALA A 136 -0.86 14.17 -8.06
C ALA A 136 -1.39 15.46 -8.73
N ASN A 137 -2.20 15.37 -9.79
CA ASN A 137 -2.57 16.53 -10.61
C ASN A 137 -4.07 16.84 -10.64
N ASP A 138 -4.94 15.91 -10.24
CA ASP A 138 -6.39 16.07 -10.21
C ASP A 138 -6.87 16.15 -8.75
N GLN A 139 -7.03 17.38 -8.26
CA GLN A 139 -7.46 17.63 -6.88
C GLN A 139 -8.85 17.07 -6.58
N THR A 140 -9.74 17.02 -7.58
CA THR A 140 -11.09 16.48 -7.42
C THR A 140 -11.02 14.97 -7.22
N PHE A 141 -10.23 14.28 -8.06
CA PHE A 141 -9.98 12.86 -7.89
C PHE A 141 -9.32 12.56 -6.55
N TYR A 142 -8.28 13.31 -6.18
CA TYR A 142 -7.60 13.16 -4.89
C TYR A 142 -8.58 13.27 -3.71
N ALA A 143 -9.41 14.32 -3.69
CA ALA A 143 -10.43 14.51 -2.65
C ALA A 143 -11.43 13.35 -2.62
N SER A 144 -11.91 12.90 -3.79
CA SER A 144 -12.86 11.79 -3.88
C SER A 144 -12.29 10.48 -3.32
N VAL A 145 -11.01 10.19 -3.56
CA VAL A 145 -10.32 9.02 -3.04
C VAL A 145 -10.18 9.12 -1.52
N LYS A 146 -9.81 10.28 -0.98
CA LYS A 146 -9.74 10.49 0.48
C LYS A 146 -11.10 10.33 1.16
N ASP A 147 -12.16 10.82 0.53
CA ASP A 147 -13.52 10.64 1.05
C ASP A 147 -13.96 9.17 0.99
N ALA A 148 -13.58 8.44 -0.07
CA ALA A 148 -13.81 7.00 -0.16
C ALA A 148 -13.07 6.23 0.95
N ILE A 149 -11.80 6.55 1.20
CA ILE A 149 -11.03 5.98 2.32
C ILE A 149 -11.73 6.23 3.65
N ARG A 150 -12.13 7.48 3.92
CA ARG A 150 -12.81 7.84 5.18
C ARG A 150 -14.10 7.04 5.38
N ARG A 151 -14.92 6.91 4.34
CA ARG A 151 -16.16 6.10 4.40
C ARG A 151 -15.85 4.62 4.60
N GLY A 152 -14.88 4.08 3.87
CA GLY A 152 -14.46 2.69 4.00
C GLY A 152 -13.96 2.37 5.41
N LEU A 153 -13.19 3.24 6.04
CA LEU A 153 -12.70 3.02 7.40
C LEU A 153 -13.81 3.06 8.46
N ALA A 154 -14.94 3.70 8.19
CA ALA A 154 -16.09 3.69 9.09
C ALA A 154 -16.91 2.41 8.94
N ASP A 155 -17.15 1.97 7.70
CA ASP A 155 -18.24 1.04 7.41
C ASP A 155 -17.83 -0.24 6.65
N SER A 156 -16.54 -0.41 6.32
CA SER A 156 -16.09 -1.57 5.53
C SER A 156 -15.97 -2.86 6.35
N PRO A 157 -15.96 -4.03 5.69
CA PRO A 157 -15.65 -5.30 6.34
C PRO A 157 -14.29 -5.35 7.06
N LEU A 158 -13.35 -4.44 6.74
CA LEU A 158 -12.03 -4.41 7.38
C LEU A 158 -12.09 -4.00 8.86
N VAL A 159 -13.11 -3.24 9.27
CA VAL A 159 -13.28 -2.78 10.65
C VAL A 159 -14.37 -3.53 11.41
N ASN A 160 -15.10 -4.42 10.73
CA ASN A 160 -16.12 -5.26 11.33
C ASN A 160 -15.51 -6.57 11.87
N MET A 161 -14.97 -6.48 13.10
CA MET A 161 -14.34 -7.63 13.76
C MET A 161 -15.31 -8.76 14.08
N ASP A 162 -16.57 -8.45 14.39
CA ASP A 162 -17.58 -9.47 14.71
C ASP A 162 -17.87 -10.34 13.49
N ASP A 163 -18.04 -9.73 12.31
CA ASP A 163 -18.21 -10.46 11.06
C ASP A 163 -16.95 -11.23 10.67
N HIS A 164 -15.76 -10.65 10.88
CA HIS A 164 -14.49 -11.34 10.63
C HIS A 164 -14.38 -12.63 11.46
N VAL A 165 -14.64 -12.55 12.77
CA VAL A 165 -14.60 -13.71 13.68
C VAL A 165 -15.61 -14.76 13.25
N ARG A 166 -16.85 -14.36 12.92
CA ARG A 166 -17.89 -15.29 12.46
C ARG A 166 -17.49 -16.04 11.19
N HIS A 167 -16.94 -15.34 10.21
CA HIS A 167 -16.45 -15.97 8.97
C HIS A 167 -15.27 -16.92 9.25
N LEU A 168 -14.38 -16.56 10.17
CA LEU A 168 -13.25 -17.40 10.55
C LEU A 168 -13.71 -18.69 11.26
N GLU A 169 -14.63 -18.58 12.21
CA GLU A 169 -15.23 -19.72 12.90
C GLU A 169 -15.96 -20.67 11.94
N GLU A 170 -16.70 -20.11 10.97
CA GLU A 170 -17.34 -20.91 9.92
C GLU A 170 -16.31 -21.63 9.05
N ALA A 171 -15.22 -20.96 8.65
CA ALA A 171 -14.14 -21.61 7.90
C ALA A 171 -13.53 -22.77 8.69
N TYR A 172 -13.31 -22.62 10.00
CA TYR A 172 -12.83 -23.72 10.85
C TYR A 172 -13.85 -24.86 10.98
N ARG A 173 -15.14 -24.54 11.17
CA ARG A 173 -16.22 -25.53 11.20
C ARG A 173 -16.26 -26.35 9.92
N GLN A 174 -16.19 -25.69 8.76
CA GLN A 174 -16.15 -26.37 7.46
C GLN A 174 -14.93 -27.26 7.30
N ALA A 175 -13.75 -26.79 7.70
CA ALA A 175 -12.53 -27.62 7.67
C ALA A 175 -12.65 -28.88 8.55
N LEU A 176 -13.26 -28.75 9.74
CA LEU A 176 -13.50 -29.89 10.65
C LEU A 176 -14.55 -30.87 10.11
N LEU A 177 -15.63 -30.37 9.49
CA LEU A 177 -16.64 -31.19 8.82
C LEU A 177 -16.01 -32.00 7.67
N GLN A 178 -15.19 -31.36 6.83
CA GLN A 178 -14.48 -32.02 5.73
C GLN A 178 -13.49 -33.10 6.21
N LYS A 179 -12.95 -32.94 7.42
CA LYS A 179 -12.07 -33.94 8.05
C LYS A 179 -12.85 -35.03 8.81
N GLY A 180 -14.18 -34.94 8.89
CA GLY A 180 -15.01 -35.89 9.64
C GLY A 180 -14.83 -35.81 11.16
N ILE A 181 -14.27 -34.71 11.67
CA ILE A 181 -14.02 -34.52 13.12
C ILE A 181 -15.31 -34.11 13.84
N VAL A 182 -16.21 -33.42 13.16
CA VAL A 182 -17.51 -32.98 13.70
C VAL A 182 -18.61 -33.54 12.78
N THR A 183 -19.72 -34.00 13.35
CA THR A 183 -20.93 -34.38 12.59
C THR A 183 -21.91 -33.22 12.58
N SER A 184 -22.51 -32.95 11.42
CA SER A 184 -23.53 -31.90 11.27
C SER A 184 -24.67 -32.18 12.26
N ARG A 185 -24.90 -31.26 13.20
CA ARG A 185 -26.10 -31.25 14.05
C ARG A 185 -27.11 -30.29 13.47
#